data_AF-Q4TCV0-F1
#
_entry.id   AF-Q4TCV0-F1
#
_cell.length_a   1.000
_cell.length_b   1.000
_cell.length_c   1.000
_cell.angle_alpha   90.00
_cell.angle_beta   90.00
_cell.angle_gamma   90.00
#
_symmetry.space_group_name_H-M   'P 1'
#
loop_
_entity.id
_entity.type
_entity.pdbx_description
1 polymer ?
#
loop_
_entity_poly.entity_id
_entity_poly.type
_entity_poly.pdbx_seq_one_letter_code
_entity_poly.pdbx_strand_id
1 'polypeptide(L)'
;QIQFLNSVIVDLQRKNEELKEKLEKVAAAALNGNNPSELDNYEDHDKEPAKKKPPPRLFCDICDCFDLHDTEDCPTQTQMPDSPPHSTYHGSKGEERPYCDICEVFGHWTEACNDDQTF
;
A
#
# COMPACT_ATOMS: atom_id res chain seq x y z
N GLN A 1 -54.25 -19.51 -2.16
CA GLN A 1 -53.27 -19.72 -1.07
C GLN A 1 -51.83 -19.88 -1.60
N ILE A 2 -51.58 -20.74 -2.59
CA ILE A 2 -50.23 -20.97 -3.17
C ILE A 2 -49.60 -19.71 -3.76
N GLN A 3 -50.37 -18.88 -4.49
CA GLN A 3 -49.85 -17.65 -5.11
C GLN A 3 -49.31 -16.63 -4.09
N PHE A 4 -49.93 -16.53 -2.91
CA PHE A 4 -49.48 -15.63 -1.85
C PHE A 4 -48.18 -16.12 -1.20
N LEU A 5 -48.07 -17.44 -0.96
CA LEU A 5 -46.82 -18.02 -0.45
C LEU A 5 -45.68 -17.81 -1.44
N ASN A 6 -45.93 -18.03 -2.74
CA ASN A 6 -44.92 -17.82 -3.77
C ASN A 6 -44.45 -16.36 -3.84
N SER A 7 -45.35 -15.37 -3.72
CA SER A 7 -44.96 -13.96 -3.71
C SER A 7 -44.09 -13.61 -2.49
N VAL A 8 -44.47 -14.10 -1.31
CA VAL A 8 -43.68 -13.90 -0.08
C VAL A 8 -42.32 -14.57 -0.15
N ILE A 9 -42.24 -15.78 -0.72
CA ILE A 9 -40.99 -16.51 -0.91
C ILE A 9 -40.05 -15.72 -1.83
N VAL A 10 -40.55 -15.23 -2.97
CA VAL A 10 -39.75 -14.42 -3.91
C VAL A 10 -39.27 -13.13 -3.25
N ASP A 11 -40.14 -12.44 -2.51
CA ASP A 11 -39.77 -11.20 -1.80
C ASP A 11 -38.70 -11.44 -0.73
N LEU A 12 -38.77 -12.56 0.01
CA LEU A 12 -37.78 -12.94 1.01
C LEU A 12 -36.46 -13.39 0.39
N GLN A 13 -36.50 -14.08 -0.75
CA GLN A 13 -35.30 -14.46 -1.49
C GLN A 13 -34.56 -13.22 -1.99
N ARG A 14 -35.27 -12.29 -2.64
CA ARG A 14 -34.69 -11.00 -3.07
C ARG A 14 -34.06 -10.23 -1.91
N LYS A 15 -34.76 -10.11 -0.77
CA LYS A 15 -34.21 -9.43 0.41
C LYS A 15 -32.97 -10.14 0.97
N ASN A 16 -32.92 -11.46 0.94
CA ASN A 16 -31.73 -12.20 1.37
C ASN A 16 -30.55 -11.96 0.43
N GLU A 17 -30.78 -11.90 -0.88
CA GLU A 17 -29.76 -11.58 -1.87
C GLU A 17 -29.21 -10.15 -1.66
N GLU A 18 -30.10 -9.17 -1.50
CA GLU A 18 -29.71 -7.77 -1.20
C GLU A 18 -28.89 -7.66 0.10
N LEU A 19 -29.26 -8.41 1.14
CA LEU A 19 -28.53 -8.41 2.42
C LEU A 19 -27.15 -9.06 2.29
N LYS A 20 -27.03 -10.15 1.51
CA LYS A 20 -25.74 -10.78 1.23
C LYS A 20 -24.82 -9.84 0.46
N GLU A 21 -25.32 -9.18 -0.57
CA GLU A 21 -24.54 -8.22 -1.36
C GLU A 21 -24.04 -7.06 -0.50
N LYS A 22 -24.88 -6.52 0.39
CA LYS A 22 -24.47 -5.48 1.35
C LYS A 22 -23.37 -5.97 2.29
N LEU A 23 -23.48 -7.21 2.78
CA LEU A 23 -22.49 -7.80 3.68
C LEU A 23 -21.13 -7.99 2.98
N GLU A 24 -21.13 -8.45 1.74
CA GLU A 24 -19.91 -8.56 0.92
C GLU A 24 -19.26 -7.19 0.68
N LYS A 25 -20.06 -6.16 0.36
CA LYS A 25 -19.56 -4.78 0.19
C LYS A 25 -18.93 -4.25 1.48
N VAL A 26 -19.57 -4.44 2.63
CA VAL A 26 -19.05 -4.01 3.93
C VAL A 26 -17.76 -4.77 4.28
N ALA A 27 -17.71 -6.08 4.03
CA ALA A 27 -16.51 -6.90 4.27
C ALA A 27 -15.33 -6.44 3.39
N ALA A 28 -15.58 -6.18 2.10
CA ALA A 28 -14.57 -5.67 1.18
C ALA A 28 -14.05 -4.29 1.60
N ALA A 29 -14.92 -3.39 2.06
CA ALA A 29 -14.53 -2.07 2.58
C ALA A 29 -13.65 -2.18 3.84
N ALA A 30 -14.00 -3.09 4.76
CA ALA A 30 -13.23 -3.31 5.99
C ALA A 30 -11.81 -3.83 5.72
N LEU A 31 -11.63 -4.72 4.74
CA LEU A 31 -10.31 -5.27 4.38
C LEU A 31 -9.45 -4.27 3.60
N ASN A 32 -10.05 -3.40 2.80
CA ASN A 32 -9.32 -2.42 1.98
C ASN A 32 -8.97 -1.13 2.72
N GLY A 33 -9.17 -1.06 4.05
CA GLY A 33 -8.80 0.11 4.88
C GLY A 33 -9.52 1.41 4.52
N ASN A 34 -10.54 1.33 3.66
CA ASN A 34 -11.27 2.48 3.13
C ASN A 34 -12.67 2.45 3.74
N ASN A 35 -13.02 3.50 4.48
CA ASN A 35 -14.26 3.56 5.24
C ASN A 35 -15.50 3.35 4.31
N PRO A 36 -16.56 2.70 4.78
CA PRO A 36 -17.80 2.53 4.02
C PRO A 36 -18.69 3.79 3.98
N SER A 37 -18.29 4.88 4.64
CA SER A 37 -19.04 6.16 4.68
C SER A 37 -18.93 6.99 3.40
N GLU A 38 -18.08 6.63 2.43
CA GLU A 38 -17.95 7.37 1.17
C GLU A 38 -18.71 6.75 -0.02
N LEU A 39 -19.43 5.64 0.17
CA LEU A 39 -20.22 5.03 -0.91
C LEU A 39 -21.61 5.68 -1.12
N ASP A 40 -22.04 6.58 -0.22
CA ASP A 40 -23.33 7.28 -0.29
C ASP A 40 -23.31 8.53 -1.21
N ASN A 41 -22.20 8.82 -1.91
CA ASN A 41 -22.05 10.07 -2.67
C ASN A 41 -22.01 9.90 -4.20
N TYR A 42 -22.54 8.80 -4.75
CA TYR A 42 -22.53 8.54 -6.19
C TYR A 42 -23.91 8.47 -6.85
N GLU A 43 -24.84 9.31 -6.41
CA GLU A 43 -26.02 9.68 -7.22
C GLU A 43 -26.28 11.19 -7.17
N ASP A 44 -25.28 12.04 -7.46
CA ASP A 44 -25.58 13.37 -8.00
C ASP A 44 -24.42 13.97 -8.79
N HIS A 45 -24.71 14.22 -10.07
CA HIS A 45 -24.18 15.26 -10.95
C HIS A 45 -22.66 15.60 -11.03
N ASP A 46 -22.16 15.43 -12.27
CA ASP A 46 -21.20 16.29 -12.96
C ASP A 46 -19.79 16.53 -12.37
N LYS A 47 -18.80 15.93 -13.04
CA LYS A 47 -17.45 16.48 -13.29
C LYS A 47 -16.76 17.22 -12.12
N GLU A 48 -16.38 16.50 -11.07
CA GLU A 48 -15.19 16.89 -10.29
C GLU A 48 -14.06 15.88 -10.51
N PRO A 49 -12.80 16.33 -10.70
CA PRO A 49 -11.67 15.42 -10.73
C PRO A 49 -11.61 14.69 -9.40
N ALA A 50 -11.62 13.34 -9.46
CA ALA A 50 -11.48 12.49 -8.29
C ALA A 50 -10.40 13.05 -7.37
N LYS A 51 -10.80 13.54 -6.20
CA LYS A 51 -9.90 14.15 -5.21
C LYS A 51 -8.85 13.10 -4.90
N LYS A 52 -7.62 13.30 -5.41
CA LYS A 52 -6.51 12.38 -5.17
C LYS A 52 -6.35 12.30 -3.65
N LYS A 53 -6.39 11.08 -3.10
CA LYS A 53 -6.17 10.88 -1.67
C LYS A 53 -4.87 11.58 -1.27
N PRO A 54 -4.83 12.25 -0.11
CA PRO A 54 -3.59 12.82 0.37
C PRO A 54 -2.53 11.69 0.46
N PRO A 55 -1.27 12.00 0.17
CA PRO A 55 -0.20 11.01 0.29
C PRO A 55 -0.17 10.45 1.72
N PRO A 56 0.24 9.18 1.91
CA PRO A 56 0.45 8.63 3.24
C PRO A 56 1.34 9.55 4.09
N ARG A 57 0.99 9.73 5.36
CA ARG A 57 1.80 10.52 6.29
C ARG A 57 3.08 9.76 6.65
N LEU A 58 4.21 10.46 6.64
CA LEU A 58 5.49 9.92 7.10
C LEU A 58 5.51 9.93 8.64
N PHE A 59 6.04 8.87 9.25
CA PHE A 59 6.18 8.74 10.70
C PHE A 59 7.52 8.06 10.99
N CYS A 60 8.28 8.64 11.93
CA CYS A 60 9.53 8.07 12.41
C CYS A 60 9.32 7.51 13.81
N ASP A 61 9.45 6.20 13.97
CA ASP A 61 9.32 5.48 15.24
C ASP A 61 10.55 5.60 16.16
N ILE A 62 11.69 6.08 15.65
CA ILE A 62 12.91 6.31 16.45
C ILE A 62 12.78 7.58 17.30
N CYS A 63 12.15 8.63 16.77
CA CYS A 63 12.03 9.93 17.45
C CYS A 63 10.58 10.43 17.63
N ASP A 64 9.60 9.57 17.35
CA ASP A 64 8.16 9.83 17.53
C ASP A 64 7.63 11.10 16.86
N CYS A 65 8.14 11.41 15.66
CA CYS A 65 7.73 12.60 14.90
C CYS A 65 6.95 12.25 13.64
N PHE A 66 5.97 13.08 13.29
CA PHE A 66 5.17 12.97 12.08
C PHE A 66 5.65 13.97 11.02
N ASP A 67 5.50 13.58 9.76
CA ASP A 67 5.64 14.40 8.53
C ASP A 67 7.02 15.04 8.29
N LEU A 68 8.02 14.78 9.14
CA LEU A 68 9.39 15.30 8.95
C LEU A 68 10.26 14.34 8.13
N HIS A 69 10.38 13.11 8.59
CA HIS A 69 11.16 12.03 7.99
C HIS A 69 10.52 10.69 8.37
N ASP A 70 10.89 9.62 7.68
CA ASP A 70 10.54 8.26 8.09
C ASP A 70 11.61 7.69 9.03
N THR A 71 11.51 6.40 9.37
CA THR A 71 12.49 5.74 10.22
C THR A 71 13.89 5.69 9.60
N GLU A 72 14.01 5.58 8.27
CA GLU A 72 15.29 5.38 7.58
C GLU A 72 16.14 6.65 7.57
N ASP A 73 15.49 7.81 7.49
CA ASP A 73 16.10 9.14 7.45
C ASP A 73 16.32 9.78 8.83
N CYS A 74 16.21 9.01 9.92
CA CYS A 74 16.25 9.55 11.26
C CYS A 74 17.65 10.09 11.66
N PRO A 75 17.81 11.38 12.00
CA PRO A 75 19.12 11.94 12.35
C PRO A 75 19.67 11.39 13.68
N THR A 76 18.81 10.86 14.54
CA THR A 76 19.22 10.17 15.77
C THR A 76 19.68 8.74 15.50
N GLN A 77 19.49 8.21 14.29
CA GLN A 77 20.11 6.99 13.80
C GLN A 77 21.62 7.25 13.65
N THR A 78 22.30 7.29 14.78
CA THR A 78 23.74 7.54 14.85
C THR A 78 24.43 6.32 14.26
N GLN A 79 24.97 6.45 13.05
CA GLN A 79 25.87 5.45 12.51
C GLN A 79 27.17 5.48 13.32
N MET A 80 27.69 4.30 13.66
CA MET A 80 29.07 4.21 14.16
C MET A 80 29.99 4.78 13.07
N PRO A 81 31.06 5.52 13.42
CA PRO A 81 31.92 6.17 12.43
C PRO A 81 32.60 5.19 11.46
N ASP A 82 32.63 3.90 11.79
CA ASP A 82 33.19 2.82 10.96
C ASP A 82 32.13 2.07 10.14
N SER A 83 30.86 2.48 10.22
CA SER A 83 29.80 1.88 9.41
C SER A 83 29.72 2.58 8.06
N PRO A 84 29.63 1.83 6.94
CA PRO A 84 29.38 2.43 5.64
C PRO A 84 28.09 3.26 5.65
N PRO A 85 28.04 4.35 4.86
CA PRO A 85 26.86 5.21 4.79
C PRO A 85 25.63 4.40 4.41
N HIS A 86 24.47 4.83 4.93
CA HIS A 86 23.21 4.22 4.51
C HIS A 86 23.03 4.36 3.00
N SER A 87 22.30 3.41 2.44
CA SER A 87 22.01 3.38 1.02
C SER A 87 21.08 4.54 0.65
N THR A 88 21.54 5.51 -0.14
CA THR A 88 20.69 6.58 -0.71
C THR A 88 19.99 6.14 -2.01
N TYR A 89 19.79 4.82 -2.20
CA TYR A 89 19.19 4.28 -3.42
C TYR A 89 17.66 4.35 -3.36
N HIS A 90 17.07 5.24 -4.15
CA HIS A 90 15.62 5.35 -4.32
C HIS A 90 15.16 4.54 -5.53
N GLY A 91 15.07 3.22 -5.39
CA GLY A 91 14.64 2.32 -6.45
C GLY A 91 13.15 2.42 -6.78
N SER A 92 12.77 2.04 -8.00
CA SER A 92 11.36 1.90 -8.39
C SER A 92 10.77 0.62 -7.81
N LYS A 93 9.46 0.63 -7.54
CA LYS A 93 8.76 -0.57 -7.06
C LYS A 93 8.80 -1.68 -8.12
N GLY A 94 9.48 -2.78 -7.82
CA GLY A 94 9.62 -3.95 -8.70
C GLY A 94 10.95 -4.03 -9.45
N GLU A 95 11.84 -3.05 -9.28
CA GLU A 95 13.20 -3.11 -9.81
C GLU A 95 14.17 -3.62 -8.73
N GLU A 96 15.02 -4.58 -9.11
CA GLU A 96 16.08 -5.08 -8.25
C GLU A 96 17.30 -4.16 -8.34
N ARG A 97 17.87 -3.84 -7.19
CA ARG A 97 19.07 -3.01 -7.12
C ARG A 97 20.29 -3.81 -7.62
N PRO A 98 21.14 -3.24 -8.49
CA PRO A 98 22.37 -3.89 -8.92
C PRO A 98 23.26 -4.25 -7.72
N TYR A 99 23.52 -5.54 -7.56
CA TYR A 99 24.41 -6.13 -6.56
C TYR A 99 25.44 -7.02 -7.25
N CYS A 100 26.68 -6.95 -6.77
CA CYS A 100 27.78 -7.76 -7.27
C CYS A 100 28.20 -8.75 -6.19
N ASP A 101 28.07 -10.04 -6.47
CA ASP A 101 28.47 -11.13 -5.56
C ASP A 101 29.99 -11.28 -5.45
N ILE A 102 30.75 -10.79 -6.45
CA ILE A 102 32.21 -10.85 -6.45
C ILE A 102 32.79 -9.80 -5.49
N CYS A 103 32.29 -8.57 -5.57
CA CYS A 103 32.75 -7.46 -4.73
C CYS A 103 31.98 -7.37 -3.40
N GLU A 104 30.89 -8.11 -3.25
CA GLU A 104 29.94 -8.03 -2.12
C GLU A 104 29.42 -6.60 -1.87
N VAL A 105 29.27 -5.80 -2.93
CA VAL A 105 28.77 -4.42 -2.85
C VAL A 105 27.66 -4.14 -3.85
N PHE A 106 26.83 -3.15 -3.51
CA PHE A 106 25.86 -2.59 -4.44
C PHE A 106 26.52 -1.59 -5.41
N GLY A 107 25.98 -1.48 -6.62
CA GLY A 107 26.36 -0.44 -7.60
C GLY A 107 26.62 -0.94 -9.02
N HIS A 108 26.83 -2.25 -9.19
CA HIS A 108 26.93 -2.91 -10.50
C HIS A 108 26.46 -4.36 -10.37
N TRP A 109 26.10 -4.98 -11.47
CA TRP A 109 25.80 -6.41 -11.52
C TRP A 109 27.09 -7.22 -11.57
N THR A 110 27.06 -8.45 -11.05
CA THR A 110 28.16 -9.42 -11.14
C THR A 110 28.68 -9.57 -12.59
N GLU A 111 27.79 -9.50 -13.59
CA GLU A 111 28.13 -9.60 -15.02
C GLU A 111 28.95 -8.41 -15.58
N ALA A 112 28.87 -7.24 -14.92
CA ALA A 112 29.58 -6.03 -15.30
C ALA A 112 30.76 -5.73 -14.37
N CYS A 113 31.16 -6.70 -13.54
CA CYS A 113 32.25 -6.57 -12.60
C CYS A 113 33.61 -6.59 -13.31
N ASN A 114 34.46 -5.60 -13.01
CA ASN A 114 35.83 -5.55 -13.47
C ASN A 114 36.77 -6.05 -12.36
N ASP A 115 36.83 -7.37 -12.16
CA ASP A 115 37.58 -8.05 -11.10
C ASP A 115 39.11 -8.14 -11.38
N ASP A 116 39.63 -7.37 -12.35
CA ASP A 116 41.04 -7.39 -12.77
C ASP A 116 42.01 -6.72 -11.75
N GLN A 117 41.66 -6.66 -10.47
CA GLN A 117 42.54 -6.20 -9.39
C GLN A 117 43.10 -7.40 -8.63
N THR A 118 44.00 -8.15 -9.27
CA THR A 118 44.97 -8.98 -8.54
C THR A 118 45.93 -8.05 -7.80
N PHE A 119 45.99 -8.16 -6.47
CA PHE A 119 46.97 -7.48 -5.61
C PHE A 119 48.42 -7.81 -5.97
#